data_AF-A0A8J1LIX3-F1
#
_entry.id   AF-A0A8J1LIX3-F1
#
_cell.length_a   1.000
_cell.length_b   1.000
_cell.length_c   1.000
_cell.angle_alpha   90.00
_cell.angle_beta   90.00
_cell.angle_gamma   90.00
#
_symmetry.space_group_name_H-M   'P 1'
#
loop_
_entity.id
_entity.type
_entity.pdbx_description
1 polymer ?
#
loop_
_entity_poly.entity_id
_entity_poly.type
_entity_poly.pdbx_seq_one_letter_code
_entity_poly.pdbx_strand_id
1 'polypeptide(L)'
;MSVKEGTQTKWGVLKKKLGPQDPDQIEGNLENADPELCIRLLQIPSVVNYSALKKRLESSDDDWMLQFLELSGLDLLLEALDRLSGRGVARIADALLQLTCINCVRTLMNAHRGIEYIVNNEGYVRKLSQALDTSNVMVKKQVFELLAALCIYSSEGHALSLDALEHYKAVKNQQYRFSVIMNELSASDNVPYMVTLLSVINAIIFGTEELRNRVQLRNEFIGLQLLDLLNKLR
;
A
#
# COMPACT_ATOMS: atom_id res chain seq x y z
N MET A 1 5.47 -37.17 -36.99
CA MET A 1 4.01 -36.98 -36.90
C MET A 1 3.44 -38.04 -35.99
N SER A 2 2.59 -37.82 -35.00
CA SER A 2 2.18 -36.65 -34.23
C SER A 2 1.65 -37.20 -32.89
N VAL A 3 1.69 -36.33 -31.89
CA VAL A 3 1.39 -36.50 -30.47
C VAL A 3 0.00 -37.13 -30.21
N LYS A 4 -0.08 -38.10 -29.28
CA LYS A 4 -1.35 -38.50 -28.65
C LYS A 4 -1.58 -37.66 -27.41
N GLU A 5 -2.48 -36.69 -27.50
CA GLU A 5 -3.00 -35.90 -26.37
C GLU A 5 -3.79 -36.79 -25.40
N GLY A 6 -3.33 -36.84 -24.15
CA GLY A 6 -4.07 -37.46 -23.05
C GLY A 6 -5.20 -36.56 -22.60
N THR A 7 -6.44 -36.94 -22.93
CA THR A 7 -7.65 -36.25 -22.49
C THR A 7 -7.86 -36.50 -21.00
N GLN A 8 -7.45 -35.55 -20.14
CA GLN A 8 -7.86 -35.55 -18.75
C GLN A 8 -9.39 -35.37 -18.68
N THR A 9 -10.09 -36.39 -18.20
CA THR A 9 -11.55 -36.40 -18.10
C THR A 9 -11.99 -35.47 -16.98
N LYS A 10 -13.01 -34.64 -17.27
CA LYS A 10 -13.65 -33.67 -16.36
C LYS A 10 -14.02 -34.25 -14.98
N TRP A 11 -14.26 -35.56 -14.91
CA TRP A 11 -14.52 -36.31 -13.68
C TRP A 11 -13.33 -36.37 -12.72
N GLY A 12 -12.09 -36.42 -13.20
CA GLY A 12 -10.89 -36.39 -12.36
C GLY A 12 -10.70 -35.05 -11.66
N VAL A 13 -11.10 -33.95 -12.32
CA VAL A 13 -11.06 -32.59 -11.76
C VAL A 13 -12.16 -32.40 -10.72
N LEU A 14 -13.37 -32.91 -10.96
CA LEU A 14 -14.47 -32.84 -9.98
C LEU A 14 -14.17 -33.67 -8.71
N LYS A 15 -13.57 -34.85 -8.85
CA LYS A 15 -13.23 -35.70 -7.70
C LYS A 15 -12.20 -35.05 -6.77
N LYS A 16 -11.30 -34.23 -7.32
CA LYS A 16 -10.33 -33.42 -6.56
C LYS A 16 -10.98 -32.23 -5.85
N LYS A 17 -12.13 -31.72 -6.33
CA LYS A 17 -12.92 -30.67 -5.68
C LYS A 17 -13.88 -31.17 -4.58
N LEU A 18 -14.25 -32.46 -4.60
CA LEU A 18 -15.30 -33.04 -3.75
C LEU A 18 -14.78 -34.04 -2.69
N GLY A 19 -13.46 -34.23 -2.57
CA GLY A 19 -12.88 -34.98 -1.45
C GLY A 19 -13.04 -34.24 -0.12
N PRO A 20 -13.04 -34.94 1.03
CA PRO A 20 -13.06 -34.28 2.33
C PRO A 20 -11.87 -33.32 2.41
N GLN A 21 -12.17 -32.03 2.54
CA GLN A 21 -11.15 -30.99 2.66
C GLN A 21 -10.57 -31.06 4.06
N ASP A 22 -9.24 -31.23 4.15
CA ASP A 22 -8.51 -31.03 5.40
C ASP A 22 -8.75 -29.59 5.89
N PRO A 23 -9.02 -29.36 7.19
CA PRO A 23 -9.18 -28.03 7.75
C PRO A 23 -7.98 -27.11 7.44
N ASP A 24 -6.78 -27.67 7.34
CA ASP A 24 -5.54 -26.97 7.02
C ASP A 24 -5.40 -26.60 5.53
N GLN A 25 -6.22 -27.16 4.61
CA GLN A 25 -6.21 -26.80 3.19
C GLN A 25 -7.18 -25.65 2.82
N ILE A 26 -8.09 -25.30 3.73
CA ILE A 26 -9.00 -24.16 3.57
C ILE A 26 -8.24 -22.85 3.91
N GLU A 27 -7.19 -22.95 4.73
CA GLU A 27 -6.30 -21.84 5.05
C GLU A 27 -5.30 -21.58 3.91
N GLY A 28 -5.67 -20.67 2.99
CA GLY A 28 -4.68 -19.99 2.15
C GLY A 28 -4.71 -20.29 0.65
N ASN A 29 -5.68 -21.05 0.13
CA ASN A 29 -5.90 -21.12 -1.32
C ASN A 29 -7.05 -20.21 -1.78
N LEU A 30 -6.74 -18.91 -1.89
CA LEU A 30 -7.68 -17.93 -2.43
C LEU A 30 -7.61 -17.77 -3.95
N GLU A 31 -6.87 -18.61 -4.69
CA GLU A 31 -6.65 -18.44 -6.13
C GLU A 31 -7.95 -18.31 -6.95
N ASN A 32 -9.05 -18.93 -6.49
CA ASN A 32 -10.37 -18.82 -7.11
C ASN A 32 -11.45 -18.26 -6.17
N ALA A 33 -11.05 -17.56 -5.11
CA ALA A 33 -12.00 -16.99 -4.15
C ALA A 33 -12.78 -15.82 -4.78
N ASP A 34 -14.06 -15.72 -4.40
CA ASP A 34 -14.87 -14.56 -4.67
C ASP A 34 -14.50 -13.39 -3.72
N PRO A 35 -14.85 -12.14 -4.07
CA PRO A 35 -14.54 -10.99 -3.23
C PRO A 35 -15.13 -11.12 -1.82
N GLU A 36 -16.35 -11.65 -1.69
CA GLU A 36 -17.03 -11.82 -0.41
C GLU A 36 -16.29 -12.73 0.58
N LEU A 37 -15.71 -13.84 0.11
CA LEU A 37 -14.86 -14.69 0.95
C LEU A 37 -13.60 -13.96 1.38
N CYS A 38 -12.97 -13.21 0.47
CA CYS A 38 -11.81 -12.38 0.79
C CYS A 38 -12.12 -11.34 1.89
N ILE A 39 -13.27 -10.66 1.80
CA ILE A 39 -13.74 -9.70 2.81
C ILE A 39 -13.94 -10.37 4.18
N ARG A 40 -14.55 -11.56 4.22
CA ARG A 40 -14.72 -12.31 5.48
C ARG A 40 -13.38 -12.70 6.10
N LEU A 41 -12.41 -13.11 5.28
CA LEU A 41 -11.08 -13.49 5.77
C LEU A 41 -10.25 -12.28 6.23
N LEU A 42 -10.48 -11.08 5.66
CA LEU A 42 -9.88 -9.84 6.15
C LEU A 42 -10.29 -9.51 7.60
N GLN A 43 -11.48 -9.94 8.03
CA GLN A 43 -11.94 -9.79 9.41
C GLN A 43 -11.20 -10.71 10.40
N ILE A 44 -10.39 -11.64 9.89
CA ILE A 44 -9.53 -12.54 10.69
C ILE A 44 -8.07 -12.22 10.32
N PRO A 45 -7.44 -11.20 10.96
CA PRO A 45 -6.09 -10.77 10.60
C PRO A 45 -5.06 -11.89 10.84
N SER A 46 -4.48 -12.40 9.76
CA SER A 46 -3.38 -13.35 9.81
C SER A 46 -2.44 -13.13 8.63
N VAL A 47 -1.17 -13.50 8.81
CA VAL A 47 -0.17 -13.42 7.73
C VAL A 47 -0.60 -14.30 6.54
N VAL A 48 -1.23 -15.45 6.82
CA VAL A 48 -1.75 -16.39 5.80
C VAL A 48 -2.86 -15.74 4.99
N ASN A 49 -3.85 -15.11 5.65
CA ASN A 49 -4.99 -14.49 5.00
C ASN A 49 -4.56 -13.32 4.10
N TYR A 50 -3.68 -12.43 4.59
CA TYR A 50 -3.15 -11.34 3.76
C TYR A 50 -2.27 -11.86 2.62
N SER A 51 -1.44 -12.87 2.86
CA SER A 51 -0.60 -13.43 1.79
C SER A 51 -1.43 -14.08 0.69
N ALA A 52 -2.50 -14.78 1.05
CA ALA A 52 -3.44 -15.37 0.10
C ALA A 52 -4.23 -14.29 -0.64
N LEU A 53 -4.69 -13.24 0.06
CA LEU A 53 -5.39 -12.11 -0.56
C LEU A 53 -4.48 -11.38 -1.55
N LYS A 54 -3.22 -11.11 -1.19
CA LYS A 54 -2.23 -10.49 -2.07
C LYS A 54 -2.12 -11.26 -3.39
N LYS A 55 -1.98 -12.58 -3.35
CA LYS A 55 -1.92 -13.42 -4.55
C LYS A 55 -3.21 -13.31 -5.37
N ARG A 56 -4.36 -13.29 -4.70
CA ARG A 56 -5.67 -13.18 -5.36
C ARG A 56 -5.89 -11.80 -6.01
N LEU A 57 -5.37 -10.73 -5.42
CA LEU A 57 -5.34 -9.38 -5.99
C LEU A 57 -4.38 -9.29 -7.19
N GLU A 58 -3.25 -9.99 -7.16
CA GLU A 58 -2.30 -10.02 -8.30
C GLU A 58 -2.88 -10.72 -9.53
N SER A 59 -3.78 -11.68 -9.33
CA SER A 59 -4.42 -12.45 -10.40
C SER A 59 -5.86 -12.03 -10.70
N SER A 60 -6.36 -10.93 -10.12
CA SER A 60 -7.73 -10.47 -10.35
C SER A 60 -7.90 -9.73 -11.67
N ASP A 61 -9.06 -9.91 -12.29
CA ASP A 61 -9.54 -9.03 -13.36
C ASP A 61 -10.19 -7.76 -12.80
N ASP A 62 -10.53 -6.83 -13.69
CA ASP A 62 -11.16 -5.56 -13.36
C ASP A 62 -12.49 -5.73 -12.62
N ASP A 63 -13.33 -6.69 -13.05
CA ASP A 63 -14.65 -6.92 -12.47
C ASP A 63 -14.55 -7.40 -11.02
N TRP A 64 -13.65 -8.35 -10.75
CA TRP A 64 -13.40 -8.80 -9.39
C TRP A 64 -12.83 -7.68 -8.52
N MET A 65 -11.91 -6.89 -9.07
CA MET A 65 -11.29 -5.78 -8.34
C MET A 65 -12.33 -4.72 -7.94
N LEU A 66 -13.23 -4.35 -8.85
CA LEU A 66 -14.31 -3.42 -8.57
C LEU A 66 -15.26 -3.96 -7.50
N GLN A 67 -15.68 -5.22 -7.58
CA GLN A 67 -16.53 -5.83 -6.55
C GLN A 67 -15.84 -5.84 -5.17
N PHE A 68 -14.54 -6.15 -5.11
CA PHE A 68 -13.79 -6.12 -3.86
C PHE A 68 -13.76 -4.70 -3.25
N LEU A 69 -13.61 -3.68 -4.08
CA LEU A 69 -13.63 -2.27 -3.66
C LEU A 69 -15.02 -1.84 -3.19
N GLU A 70 -16.07 -2.19 -3.93
CA GLU A 70 -17.47 -1.89 -3.58
C GLU A 70 -17.90 -2.56 -2.26
N LEU A 71 -17.35 -3.75 -1.97
CA LEU A 71 -17.53 -4.44 -0.69
C LEU A 71 -16.62 -3.92 0.44
N SER A 72 -16.07 -2.70 0.29
CA SER A 72 -15.24 -2.02 1.30
C SER A 72 -13.93 -2.75 1.65
N GLY A 73 -13.38 -3.54 0.71
CA GLY A 73 -12.16 -4.29 0.96
C GLY A 73 -10.93 -3.41 1.23
N LEU A 74 -10.85 -2.25 0.58
CA LEU A 74 -9.79 -1.28 0.85
C LEU A 74 -9.94 -0.63 2.24
N ASP A 75 -11.16 -0.31 2.68
CA ASP A 75 -11.41 0.22 4.02
C ASP A 75 -10.94 -0.76 5.10
N LEU A 76 -11.27 -2.04 4.95
CA LEU A 76 -10.84 -3.07 5.90
C LEU A 76 -9.32 -3.22 5.97
N LEU A 77 -8.63 -3.14 4.82
CA LEU A 77 -7.16 -3.18 4.77
C LEU A 77 -6.53 -1.98 5.48
N LEU A 78 -7.04 -0.77 5.23
CA LEU A 78 -6.51 0.46 5.84
C LEU A 78 -6.85 0.55 7.33
N GLU A 79 -8.05 0.12 7.74
CA GLU A 79 -8.41 0.03 9.16
C GLU A 79 -7.56 -1.01 9.88
N ALA A 80 -7.26 -2.14 9.24
CA ALA A 80 -6.33 -3.11 9.80
C ALA A 80 -4.92 -2.54 9.97
N LEU A 81 -4.41 -1.77 9.00
CA LEU A 81 -3.13 -1.09 9.12
C LEU A 81 -3.11 -0.08 10.27
N ASP A 82 -4.16 0.72 10.42
CA ASP A 82 -4.28 1.70 11.50
C ASP A 82 -4.26 1.02 12.88
N ARG A 83 -5.10 -0.01 13.06
CA ARG A 83 -5.15 -0.81 14.30
C ARG A 83 -3.82 -1.45 14.65
N LEU A 84 -3.05 -1.88 13.64
CA LEU A 84 -1.73 -2.47 13.85
C LEU A 84 -0.68 -1.41 14.15
N SER A 85 -0.77 -0.22 13.55
CA SER A 85 0.20 0.88 13.73
C SER A 85 0.16 1.46 15.15
N GLY A 86 -1.04 1.62 15.73
CA GLY A 86 -1.22 2.20 17.07
C GLY A 86 -0.79 1.32 18.25
N ARG A 87 -0.51 0.03 18.04
CA ARG A 87 -0.17 -0.91 19.13
C ARG A 87 1.33 -1.01 19.44
N GLY A 88 2.18 -0.39 18.63
CA GLY A 88 3.63 -0.67 18.63
C GLY A 88 3.91 -2.11 18.17
N VAL A 89 5.09 -2.35 17.61
CA VAL A 89 5.48 -3.71 17.17
C VAL A 89 5.98 -4.49 18.39
N ALA A 90 5.06 -5.07 19.16
CA ALA A 90 5.40 -5.87 20.35
C ALA A 90 6.02 -7.23 20.00
N ARG A 91 5.67 -7.79 18.83
CA ARG A 91 6.16 -9.09 18.36
C ARG A 91 6.54 -9.05 16.88
N ILE A 92 7.47 -9.93 16.49
CA ILE A 92 7.86 -10.14 15.08
C ILE A 92 6.63 -10.48 14.22
N ALA A 93 5.71 -11.29 14.76
CA ALA A 93 4.46 -11.63 14.08
C ALA A 93 3.62 -10.41 13.72
N ASP A 94 3.56 -9.40 14.60
CA ASP A 94 2.80 -8.16 14.34
C ASP A 94 3.48 -7.34 13.23
N ALA A 95 4.82 -7.31 13.21
CA ALA A 95 5.60 -6.65 12.15
C ALA A 95 5.35 -7.30 10.77
N LEU A 96 5.34 -8.64 10.72
CA LEU A 96 5.04 -9.41 9.51
C LEU A 96 3.59 -9.22 9.06
N LEU A 97 2.65 -9.18 10.02
CA LEU A 97 1.24 -8.95 9.74
C LEU A 97 1.01 -7.55 9.14
N GLN A 98 1.62 -6.51 9.71
CA GLN A 98 1.59 -5.16 9.14
C GLN A 98 2.17 -5.14 7.73
N LEU A 99 3.36 -5.74 7.55
CA LEU A 99 4.05 -5.73 6.26
C LEU A 99 3.26 -6.46 5.17
N THR A 100 2.63 -7.58 5.50
CA THR A 100 1.78 -8.31 4.56
C THR A 100 0.48 -7.58 4.25
N CYS A 101 -0.11 -6.86 5.22
CA CYS A 101 -1.28 -6.03 5.01
C CYS A 101 -0.99 -4.87 4.04
N ILE A 102 0.08 -4.10 4.24
CA ILE A 102 0.43 -2.98 3.34
C ILE A 102 0.81 -3.48 1.93
N ASN A 103 1.38 -4.68 1.82
CA ASN A 103 1.62 -5.30 0.52
C ASN A 103 0.32 -5.58 -0.25
N CYS A 104 -0.80 -5.88 0.43
CA CYS A 104 -2.10 -6.03 -0.23
C CYS A 104 -2.58 -4.69 -0.81
N VAL A 105 -2.46 -3.61 -0.03
CA VAL A 105 -2.79 -2.25 -0.49
C VAL A 105 -1.91 -1.85 -1.69
N ARG A 106 -0.60 -2.15 -1.64
CA ARG A 106 0.30 -1.92 -2.77
C ARG A 106 -0.14 -2.69 -4.01
N THR A 107 -0.43 -3.98 -3.87
CA THR A 107 -0.89 -4.79 -5.00
C THR A 107 -2.17 -4.20 -5.61
N LEU A 108 -3.11 -3.79 -4.77
CA LEU A 108 -4.35 -3.14 -5.22
C LEU A 108 -4.05 -1.83 -5.96
N MET A 109 -3.18 -0.96 -5.43
CA MET A 109 -2.79 0.31 -6.08
C MET A 109 -2.01 0.11 -7.38
N ASN A 110 -1.34 -1.03 -7.55
CA ASN A 110 -0.67 -1.35 -8.81
C ASN A 110 -1.67 -1.75 -9.92
N ALA A 111 -2.89 -2.15 -9.57
CA ALA A 111 -3.95 -2.41 -10.53
C ALA A 111 -4.59 -1.09 -10.99
N HIS A 112 -4.85 -0.94 -12.29
CA HIS A 112 -5.44 0.26 -12.88
C HIS A 112 -6.75 0.67 -12.17
N ARG A 113 -7.66 -0.28 -11.95
CA ARG A 113 -8.91 -0.03 -11.23
C ARG A 113 -8.71 0.36 -9.77
N GLY A 114 -7.68 -0.19 -9.12
CA GLY A 114 -7.40 0.13 -7.73
C GLY A 114 -6.91 1.57 -7.54
N ILE A 115 -5.98 2.03 -8.37
CA ILE A 115 -5.50 3.42 -8.29
C ILE A 115 -6.56 4.43 -8.76
N GLU A 116 -7.32 4.13 -9.82
CA GLU A 116 -8.46 4.97 -10.24
C GLU A 116 -9.47 5.14 -9.11
N TYR A 117 -9.81 4.05 -8.42
CA TYR A 117 -10.75 4.09 -7.30
C TYR A 117 -10.23 4.96 -6.15
N ILE A 118 -8.94 4.87 -5.82
CA ILE A 118 -8.32 5.68 -4.75
C ILE A 118 -8.30 7.17 -5.12
N VAL A 119 -7.95 7.50 -6.37
CA VAL A 119 -7.93 8.90 -6.83
C VAL A 119 -9.34 9.51 -6.84
N ASN A 120 -10.37 8.72 -7.13
CA ASN A 120 -11.76 9.17 -7.07
C ASN A 120 -12.35 9.26 -5.65
N ASN A 121 -11.61 8.83 -4.63
CA ASN A 121 -12.08 8.76 -3.24
C ASN A 121 -11.04 9.34 -2.28
N GLU A 122 -11.07 10.66 -2.08
CA GLU A 122 -10.04 11.44 -1.40
C GLU A 122 -9.67 10.93 0.01
N GLY A 123 -10.64 10.33 0.71
CA GLY A 123 -10.45 9.84 2.08
C GLY A 123 -9.40 8.73 2.22
N TYR A 124 -9.15 7.94 1.17
CA TYR A 124 -8.22 6.80 1.26
C TYR A 124 -6.76 7.23 1.35
N VAL A 125 -6.37 8.30 0.66
CA VAL A 125 -4.97 8.76 0.70
C VAL A 125 -4.63 9.35 2.08
N ARG A 126 -5.59 10.02 2.74
CA ARG A 126 -5.48 10.46 4.13
C ARG A 126 -5.37 9.27 5.10
N LYS A 127 -6.22 8.24 4.95
CA LYS A 127 -6.11 7.00 5.76
C LYS A 127 -4.76 6.31 5.55
N LEU A 128 -4.27 6.26 4.31
CA LEU A 128 -2.98 5.70 3.97
C LEU A 128 -1.83 6.46 4.66
N SER A 129 -1.88 7.79 4.72
CA SER A 129 -0.83 8.58 5.39
C SER A 129 -0.79 8.35 6.91
N GLN A 130 -1.92 7.99 7.54
CA GLN A 130 -1.96 7.63 8.97
C GLN A 130 -1.12 6.38 9.27
N ALA A 131 -0.95 5.46 8.31
CA ALA A 131 -0.09 4.28 8.47
C ALA A 131 1.41 4.62 8.62
N LEU A 132 1.82 5.88 8.46
CA LEU A 132 3.17 6.35 8.78
C LEU A 132 3.49 6.33 10.28
N ASP A 133 2.49 6.18 11.16
CA ASP A 133 2.66 6.17 12.62
C ASP A 133 3.27 4.88 13.17
N THR A 134 3.37 3.83 12.34
CA THR A 134 4.03 2.58 12.74
C THR A 134 5.52 2.78 13.01
N SER A 135 6.11 2.03 13.94
CA SER A 135 7.57 1.95 14.10
C SER A 135 8.24 1.09 13.03
N ASN A 136 7.47 0.40 12.18
CA ASN A 136 8.01 -0.48 11.14
C ASN A 136 8.47 0.32 9.91
N VAL A 137 9.77 0.56 9.80
CA VAL A 137 10.42 1.28 8.69
C VAL A 137 10.04 0.69 7.31
N MET A 138 9.89 -0.63 7.21
CA MET A 138 9.53 -1.26 5.93
C MET A 138 8.11 -0.89 5.50
N VAL A 139 7.17 -0.74 6.44
CA VAL A 139 5.80 -0.29 6.17
C VAL A 139 5.81 1.19 5.78
N LYS A 140 6.51 2.05 6.53
CA LYS A 140 6.67 3.47 6.16
C LYS A 140 7.23 3.62 4.75
N LYS A 141 8.25 2.84 4.39
CA LYS A 141 8.82 2.80 3.05
C LYS A 141 7.76 2.53 1.98
N GLN A 142 6.87 1.55 2.21
CA GLN A 142 5.80 1.27 1.24
C GLN A 142 4.80 2.42 1.15
N VAL A 143 4.37 2.97 2.28
CA VAL A 143 3.41 4.08 2.30
C VAL A 143 3.97 5.27 1.53
N PHE A 144 5.25 5.59 1.74
CA PHE A 144 5.95 6.63 0.99
C PHE A 144 6.03 6.34 -0.51
N GLU A 145 6.35 5.11 -0.91
CA GLU A 145 6.35 4.71 -2.33
C GLU A 145 4.96 4.86 -2.96
N LEU A 146 3.89 4.53 -2.24
CA LEU A 146 2.52 4.67 -2.72
C LEU A 146 2.11 6.14 -2.88
N LEU A 147 2.48 7.01 -1.93
CA LEU A 147 2.28 8.46 -2.07
C LEU A 147 3.05 9.04 -3.26
N ALA A 148 4.29 8.58 -3.49
CA ALA A 148 5.08 8.96 -4.66
C ALA A 148 4.44 8.47 -5.97
N ALA A 149 3.92 7.24 -5.99
CA ALA A 149 3.22 6.70 -7.15
C ALA A 149 1.98 7.53 -7.50
N LEU A 150 1.19 7.93 -6.50
CA LEU A 150 0.05 8.84 -6.69
C LEU A 150 0.47 10.19 -7.28
N CYS A 151 1.58 10.77 -6.80
CA CYS A 151 2.13 12.02 -7.33
C CYS A 151 2.54 11.91 -8.81
N ILE A 152 2.95 10.73 -9.26
CA ILE A 152 3.41 10.48 -10.63
C ILE A 152 2.24 10.08 -11.54
N TYR A 153 1.21 9.46 -10.98
CA TYR A 153 0.09 8.91 -11.73
C TYR A 153 -0.77 9.99 -12.40
N SER A 154 -1.18 11.02 -11.65
CA SER A 154 -2.00 12.12 -12.19
C SER A 154 -1.89 13.40 -11.35
N SER A 155 -2.39 14.52 -11.90
CA SER A 155 -2.54 15.79 -11.17
C SER A 155 -3.40 15.66 -9.92
N GLU A 156 -4.47 14.87 -10.00
CA GLU A 156 -5.38 14.60 -8.89
C GLU A 156 -4.67 13.77 -7.83
N GLY A 157 -3.94 12.72 -8.22
CA GLY A 157 -3.13 11.91 -7.32
C GLY A 157 -2.06 12.73 -6.58
N HIS A 158 -1.41 13.67 -7.29
CA HIS A 158 -0.48 14.63 -6.68
C HIS A 158 -1.16 15.54 -5.66
N ALA A 159 -2.31 16.12 -6.00
CA ALA A 159 -3.08 16.96 -5.10
C ALA A 159 -3.52 16.20 -3.85
N LEU A 160 -3.98 14.96 -4.00
CA LEU A 160 -4.37 14.08 -2.89
C LEU A 160 -3.20 13.71 -1.98
N SER A 161 -2.01 13.44 -2.55
CA SER A 161 -0.80 13.20 -1.75
C SER A 161 -0.40 14.43 -0.93
N LEU A 162 -0.48 15.63 -1.50
CA LEU A 162 -0.22 16.87 -0.77
C LEU A 162 -1.26 17.14 0.33
N ASP A 163 -2.54 16.91 0.03
CA ASP A 163 -3.63 17.02 0.98
C ASP A 163 -3.48 16.03 2.14
N ALA A 164 -3.11 14.78 1.85
CA ALA A 164 -2.88 13.77 2.87
C ALA A 164 -1.70 14.10 3.81
N LEU A 165 -0.66 14.77 3.30
CA LEU A 165 0.47 15.25 4.11
C LEU A 165 0.09 16.48 4.96
N GLU A 166 -0.72 17.40 4.41
CA GLU A 166 -1.27 18.52 5.19
C GLU A 166 -2.20 18.03 6.31
N HIS A 167 -3.06 17.04 6.00
CA HIS A 167 -3.91 16.38 6.97
C HIS A 167 -3.07 15.67 8.05
N TYR A 168 -2.03 14.93 7.65
CA TYR A 168 -1.13 14.26 8.60
C TYR A 168 -0.45 15.26 9.54
N LYS A 169 0.00 16.41 9.03
CA LYS A 169 0.53 17.50 9.84
C LYS A 169 -0.47 17.99 10.88
N ALA A 170 -1.73 18.22 10.50
CA ALA A 170 -2.77 18.66 11.44
C ALA A 170 -3.02 17.60 12.53
N VAL A 171 -3.17 16.33 12.15
CA VAL A 171 -3.42 15.21 13.09
C VAL A 171 -2.26 14.98 14.04
N LYS A 172 -1.02 15.08 13.56
CA LYS A 172 0.21 14.85 14.35
C LYS A 172 0.78 16.13 14.96
N ASN A 173 0.05 17.24 14.87
CA ASN A 173 0.45 18.55 15.37
C ASN A 173 1.87 18.95 14.93
N GLN A 174 2.21 18.67 13.67
CA GLN A 174 3.49 19.05 13.08
C GLN A 174 3.45 20.51 12.63
N GLN A 175 4.60 21.17 12.64
CA GLN A 175 4.70 22.56 12.19
C GLN A 175 4.50 22.69 10.67
N TYR A 176 4.99 21.72 9.90
CA TYR A 176 4.97 21.75 8.43
C TYR A 176 4.52 20.40 7.85
N ARG A 177 3.85 20.42 6.70
CA ARG A 177 3.34 19.22 6.02
C ARG A 177 4.42 18.22 5.60
N PHE A 178 5.63 18.70 5.35
CA PHE A 178 6.76 17.86 4.96
C PHE A 178 7.65 17.45 6.14
N SER A 179 7.31 17.84 7.37
CA SER A 179 8.09 17.48 8.56
C SER A 179 8.24 15.98 8.73
N VAL A 180 7.20 15.18 8.45
CA VAL A 180 7.29 13.71 8.52
C VAL A 180 8.39 13.14 7.60
N ILE A 181 8.48 13.59 6.34
CA ILE A 181 9.50 13.12 5.40
C ILE A 181 10.90 13.52 5.88
N MET A 182 11.05 14.77 6.32
CA MET A 182 12.34 15.33 6.74
C MET A 182 12.85 14.69 8.03
N ASN A 183 11.95 14.43 8.98
CA ASN A 183 12.29 13.75 10.23
C ASN A 183 12.78 12.33 9.95
N GLU A 184 12.06 11.54 9.15
CA GLU A 184 12.49 10.18 8.78
C GLU A 184 13.82 10.19 8.02
N LEU A 185 14.03 11.15 7.11
CA LEU A 185 15.27 11.26 6.34
C LEU A 185 16.46 11.60 7.24
N SER A 186 16.25 12.46 8.24
CA SER A 186 17.30 12.87 9.18
C SER A 186 17.66 11.80 10.21
N ALA A 187 16.69 10.96 10.60
CA ALA A 187 16.84 9.98 11.68
C ALA A 187 17.28 8.59 11.19
N SER A 188 17.11 8.30 9.90
CA SER A 188 17.42 6.99 9.33
C SER A 188 18.89 6.88 8.89
N ASP A 189 19.51 5.74 9.18
CA ASP A 189 20.79 5.27 8.61
C ASP A 189 20.58 4.20 7.51
N ASN A 190 19.34 3.75 7.31
CA ASN A 190 18.97 2.77 6.29
C ASN A 190 18.98 3.40 4.89
N VAL A 191 20.08 3.20 4.16
CA VAL A 191 20.29 3.77 2.81
C VAL A 191 19.15 3.49 1.84
N PRO A 192 18.64 2.25 1.66
CA PRO A 192 17.48 1.99 0.80
C PRO A 192 16.24 2.81 1.17
N TYR A 193 15.99 3.04 2.46
CA TYR A 193 14.85 3.85 2.90
C TYR A 193 15.06 5.34 2.61
N MET A 194 16.28 5.84 2.83
CA MET A 194 16.63 7.23 2.51
C MET A 194 16.52 7.53 1.02
N VAL A 195 16.91 6.58 0.15
CA VAL A 195 16.70 6.69 -1.30
C VAL A 195 15.21 6.82 -1.62
N THR A 196 14.36 5.99 -1.01
CA THR A 196 12.90 6.12 -1.16
C THR A 196 12.41 7.51 -0.74
N LEU A 197 12.84 8.03 0.41
CA LEU A 197 12.44 9.36 0.89
C LEU A 197 12.86 10.48 -0.07
N LEU A 198 14.07 10.41 -0.62
CA LEU A 198 14.53 11.36 -1.65
C LEU A 198 13.70 11.23 -2.95
N SER A 199 13.34 10.02 -3.36
CA SER A 199 12.44 9.79 -4.49
C SER A 199 11.05 10.37 -4.25
N VAL A 200 10.52 10.31 -3.02
CA VAL A 200 9.23 10.96 -2.66
C VAL A 200 9.33 12.47 -2.78
N ILE A 201 10.40 13.08 -2.26
CA ILE A 201 10.63 14.53 -2.37
C ILE A 201 10.63 14.93 -3.85
N ASN A 202 11.32 14.16 -4.70
CA ASN A 202 11.33 14.39 -6.14
C ASN A 202 9.92 14.23 -6.75
N ALA A 203 9.19 13.17 -6.42
CA ALA A 203 7.83 12.96 -6.91
C ALA A 203 6.89 14.11 -6.54
N ILE A 204 7.00 14.64 -5.31
CA ILE A 204 6.23 15.80 -4.86
C ILE A 204 6.62 17.06 -5.63
N ILE A 205 7.91 17.36 -5.76
CA ILE A 205 8.37 18.59 -6.45
C ILE A 205 8.04 18.54 -7.94
N PHE A 206 8.21 17.40 -8.60
CA PHE A 206 8.03 17.27 -10.04
C PHE A 206 6.62 16.87 -10.47
N GLY A 207 5.74 16.46 -9.54
CA GLY A 207 4.36 16.11 -9.83
C GLY A 207 3.46 17.29 -10.22
N THR A 208 3.95 18.53 -10.12
CA THR A 208 3.26 19.72 -10.66
C THR A 208 3.93 20.23 -11.94
N GLU A 209 3.11 20.52 -12.96
CA GLU A 209 3.58 21.06 -14.25
C GLU A 209 3.94 22.55 -14.17
N GLU A 210 3.32 23.29 -13.25
CA GLU A 210 3.59 24.72 -13.08
C GLU A 210 4.94 24.99 -12.41
N LEU A 211 5.82 25.72 -13.10
CA LEU A 211 7.15 26.08 -12.58
C LEU A 211 7.07 26.81 -11.23
N ARG A 212 6.09 27.69 -11.05
CA ARG A 212 5.92 28.46 -9.81
C ARG A 212 5.66 27.53 -8.62
N ASN A 213 4.76 26.56 -8.78
CA ASN A 213 4.42 25.59 -7.74
C ASN A 213 5.63 24.69 -7.44
N ARG A 214 6.38 24.26 -8.48
CA ARG A 214 7.63 23.50 -8.29
C ARG A 214 8.65 24.27 -7.44
N VAL A 215 8.82 25.56 -7.70
CA VAL A 215 9.73 26.42 -6.92
C VAL A 215 9.25 26.58 -5.48
N GLN A 216 7.94 26.76 -5.26
CA GLN A 216 7.37 26.85 -3.92
C GLN A 216 7.58 25.56 -3.11
N LEU A 217 7.22 24.41 -3.68
CA LEU A 217 7.42 23.10 -3.03
C LEU A 217 8.88 22.85 -2.69
N ARG A 218 9.80 23.16 -3.61
CA ARG A 218 11.24 23.06 -3.35
C ARG A 218 11.67 23.97 -2.21
N ASN A 219 11.20 25.21 -2.18
CA ASN A 219 11.55 26.16 -1.13
C ASN A 219 11.01 25.73 0.24
N GLU A 220 9.85 25.07 0.32
CA GLU A 220 9.37 24.47 1.56
C GLU A 220 10.35 23.42 2.10
N PHE A 221 10.85 22.52 1.26
CA PHE A 221 11.86 21.54 1.67
C PHE A 221 13.21 22.19 2.05
N ILE A 222 13.65 23.21 1.31
CA ILE A 222 14.85 23.97 1.64
C ILE A 222 14.70 24.65 3.02
N GLY A 223 13.52 25.22 3.31
CA GLY A 223 13.19 25.79 4.62
C GLY A 223 13.24 24.76 5.76
N LEU A 224 13.05 23.47 5.45
CA LEU A 224 13.21 22.34 6.36
C LEU A 224 14.64 21.74 6.33
N GLN A 225 15.64 22.51 5.92
CA GLN A 225 17.06 22.13 5.94
C GLN A 225 17.42 20.95 5.03
N LEU A 226 16.67 20.72 3.95
CA LEU A 226 16.99 19.64 3.00
C LEU A 226 18.43 19.75 2.45
N LEU A 227 18.91 20.96 2.16
CA LEU A 227 20.26 21.15 1.62
C LEU A 227 21.35 20.69 2.60
N ASP A 228 21.16 20.94 3.90
CA ASP A 228 22.12 20.52 4.93
C ASP A 228 22.13 19.00 5.08
N LEU A 229 20.96 18.36 5.02
CA LEU A 229 20.87 16.90 5.01
C LEU A 229 21.55 16.31 3.77
N LEU A 230 21.29 16.85 2.57
CA LEU A 230 21.91 16.36 1.34
C LEU A 230 23.44 16.46 1.36
N ASN A 231 24.00 17.50 1.99
CA ASN A 231 25.45 17.63 2.15
C ASN A 231 26.04 16.56 3.07
N LYS A 232 25.28 16.04 4.04
CA LYS A 232 25.70 14.92 4.90
C LYS A 232 25.64 13.56 4.19
N LEU A 233 24.90 13.45 3.09
CA LEU A 233 24.72 12.21 2.32
C LEU A 233 25.72 12.06 1.16
N ARG A 234 26.47 13.12 0.84
CA ARG A 234 27.54 13.11 -0.17
C ARG A 234 28.81 12.51 0.40
#